data_AF-A0A952EXB9-F1
#
_entry.id   AF-A0A952EXB9-F1
#
_cell.length_a   1.000
_cell.length_b   1.000
_cell.length_c   1.000
_cell.angle_alpha   90.00
_cell.angle_beta   90.00
_cell.angle_gamma   90.00
#
_symmetry.space_group_name_H-M   'P 1'
#
loop_
_entity.id
_entity.type
_entity.pdbx_description
1 polymer ?
#
loop_
_entity_poly.entity_id
_entity_poly.type
_entity_poly.pdbx_seq_one_letter_code
_entity_poly.pdbx_strand_id
1 'polypeptide(L)'
;MTDSFVASVHVRWSDIDMYQHINHATMVTLLEEARIPSVDFTIGYEVRALGAPLDSKPSVIAETQLAAVHIKEQRLQRLSPAQRDYLQHWTR
;
A
#
# COMPACT_ATOMS: atom_id res chain seq x y z
N MET A 1 -11.28 11.23 -20.70
CA MET A 1 -9.92 10.85 -20.28
C MET A 1 -10.08 9.83 -19.17
N THR A 2 -9.62 8.60 -19.37
CA THR A 2 -9.61 7.56 -18.32
C THR A 2 -8.56 7.93 -17.29
N ASP A 3 -8.97 8.07 -16.04
CA ASP A 3 -8.10 8.35 -14.91
C ASP A 3 -7.09 7.19 -14.76
N SER A 4 -5.80 7.47 -14.96
CA SER A 4 -4.75 6.46 -14.94
C SER A 4 -4.08 6.39 -13.57
N PHE A 5 -3.63 5.20 -13.20
CA PHE A 5 -2.87 5.02 -11.97
C PHE A 5 -1.39 5.26 -12.22
N VAL A 6 -0.78 6.14 -11.42
CA VAL A 6 0.66 6.37 -11.44
C VAL A 6 1.26 5.83 -10.15
N ALA A 7 2.29 4.99 -10.28
CA ALA A 7 3.06 4.46 -9.16
C ALA A 7 4.55 4.68 -9.41
N SER A 8 5.26 5.05 -8.35
CA SER A 8 6.71 5.18 -8.37
C SER A 8 7.35 3.83 -8.04
N VAL A 9 8.18 3.31 -8.92
CA VAL A 9 8.96 2.09 -8.71
C VAL A 9 10.43 2.41 -8.87
N HIS A 10 11.25 1.93 -7.95
CA HIS A 10 12.70 2.14 -8.01
C HIS A 10 13.34 1.07 -8.88
N VAL A 11 14.12 1.46 -9.88
CA VAL A 11 14.94 0.53 -10.67
C VAL A 11 16.27 0.32 -9.97
N ARG A 12 16.72 -0.94 -9.89
CA ARG A 12 17.97 -1.34 -9.24
C ARG A 12 19.01 -1.71 -10.29
N TRP A 13 20.28 -1.61 -9.92
CA TRP A 13 21.38 -2.02 -10.80
C TRP A 13 21.28 -3.51 -11.19
N SER A 14 20.83 -4.36 -10.26
CA SER A 14 20.58 -5.78 -10.49
C SER A 14 19.48 -6.08 -11.52
N ASP A 15 18.63 -5.10 -11.85
CA ASP A 15 17.54 -5.28 -12.81
C ASP A 15 18.06 -5.19 -14.26
N ILE A 16 19.29 -4.72 -14.47
CA ILE A 16 19.92 -4.50 -15.77
C ILE A 16 20.71 -5.76 -16.17
N ASP A 17 20.51 -6.23 -17.40
CA ASP A 17 21.24 -7.37 -17.95
C ASP A 17 22.49 -6.97 -18.77
N MET A 18 23.16 -7.96 -19.39
CA MET A 18 24.38 -7.73 -20.19
C MET A 18 24.13 -6.82 -21.41
N TYR A 19 22.88 -6.68 -21.86
CA TYR A 19 22.51 -5.78 -22.96
C TYR A 19 22.27 -4.34 -22.49
N GLN A 20 22.57 -4.02 -21.23
CA GLN A 20 22.44 -2.68 -20.64
C GLN A 20 21.00 -2.15 -20.62
N HIS A 21 20.02 -3.05 -20.63
CA HIS A 21 18.61 -2.72 -20.46
C HIS A 21 18.01 -3.52 -19.30
N ILE A 22 16.82 -3.12 -18.86
CA ILE A 22 16.07 -3.90 -17.86
C ILE A 22 15.77 -5.28 -18.43
N ASN A 23 16.12 -6.31 -17.68
CA ASN A 23 15.83 -7.68 -18.06
C ASN A 23 14.31 -7.86 -18.21
N HIS A 24 13.88 -8.52 -19.29
CA HIS A 24 12.47 -8.74 -19.57
C HIS A 24 11.74 -9.52 -18.47
N ALA A 25 12.41 -10.46 -17.79
CA ALA A 25 11.83 -11.18 -16.65
C ALA A 25 11.59 -10.24 -15.46
N THR A 26 12.53 -9.32 -15.19
CA THR A 26 12.41 -8.33 -14.11
C THR A 26 11.34 -7.28 -14.38
N MET A 27 11.00 -7.02 -15.65
CA MET A 27 9.91 -6.11 -16.01
C MET A 27 8.58 -6.52 -15.38
N VAL A 28 8.28 -7.82 -15.31
CA VAL A 28 7.05 -8.32 -14.67
C VAL A 28 7.05 -7.98 -13.17
N THR A 29 8.17 -8.19 -12.48
CA THR A 29 8.34 -7.83 -11.08
C THR A 29 8.11 -6.33 -10.85
N LEU A 30 8.65 -5.46 -11.70
CA LEU A 30 8.45 -4.01 -11.59
C LEU A 30 6.97 -3.62 -11.78
N LEU A 31 6.25 -4.30 -12.68
CA LEU A 31 4.81 -4.09 -12.86
C LEU A 31 3.99 -4.60 -11.67
N GLU A 32 4.40 -5.71 -11.05
CA GLU A 32 3.79 -6.21 -9.82
C GLU A 32 4.00 -5.25 -8.66
N GLU A 33 5.22 -4.74 -8.47
CA GLU A 33 5.54 -3.71 -7.49
C GLU A 33 4.74 -2.42 -7.74
N ALA A 34 4.64 -2.00 -9.01
CA ALA A 34 3.82 -0.84 -9.40
C ALA A 34 2.35 -1.03 -9.00
N ARG A 35 1.85 -2.26 -8.91
CA ARG A 35 0.45 -2.53 -8.56
C ARG A 35 0.19 -2.44 -7.06
N ILE A 36 1.19 -2.68 -6.20
CA ILE A 36 1.03 -2.70 -4.74
C ILE A 36 0.36 -1.42 -4.22
N PRO A 37 0.82 -0.19 -4.57
CA PRO A 37 0.25 1.04 -4.02
C PRO A 37 -1.21 1.29 -4.45
N SER A 38 -1.75 0.52 -5.40
CA SER A 38 -3.15 0.63 -5.83
C SER A 38 -4.13 -0.19 -4.99
N VAL A 39 -3.62 -1.13 -4.19
CA VAL A 39 -4.43 -2.10 -3.45
C VAL A 39 -4.18 -2.06 -1.94
N ASP A 40 -3.15 -1.36 -1.47
CA ASP A 40 -2.81 -1.28 -0.05
C ASP A 40 -3.08 0.10 0.56
N PHE A 41 -3.07 0.13 1.89
CA PHE A 41 -3.17 1.34 2.70
C PHE A 41 -2.61 1.07 4.10
N THR A 42 -2.21 2.12 4.81
CA THR A 42 -1.66 2.03 6.17
C THR A 42 -2.63 2.67 7.17
N ILE A 43 -2.93 1.94 8.24
CA ILE A 43 -3.73 2.45 9.37
C ILE A 43 -2.81 2.63 10.58
N GLY A 44 -2.82 3.83 11.15
CA GLY A 44 -2.25 4.11 12.48
C GLY A 44 -3.30 3.96 13.58
N TYR A 45 -2.93 3.34 14.70
CA TYR A 45 -3.83 3.20 15.85
C TYR A 45 -3.09 3.26 17.19
N GLU A 46 -3.81 3.69 18.22
CA GLU A 46 -3.34 3.75 19.60
C GLU A 46 -4.14 2.79 20.46
N VAL A 47 -3.44 2.00 21.28
CA VAL A 47 -4.08 1.06 22.22
C VAL A 47 -3.96 1.61 23.63
N ARG A 48 -5.08 1.62 24.34
CA ARG A 48 -5.25 2.12 25.71
C ARG A 48 -5.89 1.06 26.57
N ALA A 49 -5.69 1.16 27.89
CA ALA A 49 -6.36 0.27 28.84
C ALA A 49 -7.88 0.46 28.77
N LEU A 50 -8.62 -0.63 28.94
CA LEU A 50 -10.08 -0.61 28.95
C LEU A 50 -10.58 0.31 30.08
N GLY A 51 -11.40 1.31 29.72
CA GLY A 51 -11.95 2.28 30.67
C GLY A 51 -11.02 3.45 31.02
N ALA A 52 -9.82 3.53 30.45
CA ALA A 52 -8.97 4.71 30.62
C ALA A 52 -9.56 5.94 29.88
N PRO A 53 -9.40 7.16 30.42
CA PRO A 53 -9.75 8.39 29.72
C PRO A 53 -9.07 8.50 28.34
N LEU A 54 -9.75 9.10 27.36
CA LEU A 54 -9.23 9.24 25.98
C LEU A 54 -7.97 10.11 25.90
N ASP A 55 -7.80 11.04 26.83
CA ASP A 55 -6.66 11.94 26.95
C ASP A 55 -5.46 11.32 27.71
N SER A 56 -5.58 10.08 28.18
CA SER A 56 -4.48 9.38 28.86
C SER A 56 -3.25 9.20 27.96
N LYS A 57 -2.13 8.69 28.48
CA LYS A 57 -1.02 8.28 27.63
C LYS A 57 -1.32 6.93 26.97
N PRO A 58 -1.18 6.77 25.64
CA PRO A 58 -1.38 5.48 24.99
C PRO A 58 -0.32 4.47 25.46
N SER A 59 -0.73 3.21 25.61
CA SER A 59 0.18 2.11 25.98
C SER A 59 0.97 1.61 24.78
N VAL A 60 0.33 1.59 23.60
CA VAL A 60 0.95 1.21 22.33
C VAL A 60 0.52 2.21 21.26
N ILE A 61 1.47 2.58 20.41
CA ILE A 61 1.23 3.29 19.15
C ILE A 61 1.78 2.35 18.07
N ALA A 62 0.96 2.04 17.08
CA ALA A 62 1.33 1.12 16.02
C ALA A 62 0.71 1.53 14.69
N GLU A 63 1.34 1.05 13.62
CA GLU A 63 0.84 1.16 12.26
C GLU A 63 0.77 -0.23 11.64
N THR A 64 -0.16 -0.44 10.74
CA THR A 64 -0.28 -1.70 9.99
C THR A 64 -0.61 -1.40 8.54
N GLN A 65 0.16 -1.99 7.63
CA GLN A 65 -0.10 -1.98 6.20
C GLN A 65 -1.03 -3.15 5.85
N LEU A 66 -2.12 -2.85 5.16
CA LEU A 66 -3.15 -3.82 4.78
C LEU A 66 -3.41 -3.75 3.28
N ALA A 67 -3.77 -4.88 2.68
CA ALA A 67 -4.21 -4.96 1.29
C ALA A 67 -5.73 -5.19 1.22
N ALA A 68 -6.39 -4.46 0.32
CA ALA A 68 -7.80 -4.63 0.02
C ALA A 68 -8.03 -5.87 -0.84
N VAL A 69 -8.86 -6.79 -0.34
CA VAL A 69 -9.19 -8.05 -1.01
C VAL A 69 -10.71 -8.16 -1.16
N HIS A 70 -11.15 -8.52 -2.35
CA HIS A 70 -12.53 -8.91 -2.59
C HIS A 70 -12.73 -10.35 -2.13
N ILE A 71 -13.23 -10.54 -0.90
CA ILE A 71 -13.27 -11.84 -0.20
C ILE A 71 -13.92 -12.95 -1.04
N LYS A 72 -15.09 -12.68 -1.63
CA LYS A 72 -15.84 -13.69 -2.39
C LYS A 72 -15.14 -14.13 -3.68
N GLU A 73 -14.39 -13.22 -4.30
CA GLU A 73 -13.73 -13.47 -5.59
C GLU A 73 -12.24 -13.73 -5.43
N GLN A 74 -11.73 -13.73 -4.20
CA GLN A 74 -10.34 -13.99 -3.84
C GLN A 74 -9.32 -13.21 -4.68
N ARG A 75 -9.65 -11.95 -5.01
CA ARG A 75 -8.78 -11.06 -5.80
C ARG A 75 -8.46 -9.79 -5.06
N LEU A 76 -7.28 -9.25 -5.34
CA LEU A 76 -6.91 -7.92 -4.88
C LEU A 76 -7.85 -6.87 -5.48
N GLN A 77 -8.40 -6.02 -4.62
CA GLN A 77 -9.33 -4.97 -4.99
C GLN A 77 -8.56 -3.66 -5.09
N ARG A 78 -8.67 -3.01 -6.25
CA ARG A 78 -8.14 -1.66 -6.44
C ARG A 78 -8.96 -0.67 -5.63
N LEU A 79 -8.29 0.20 -4.88
CA LEU A 79 -8.92 1.30 -4.18
C LEU A 79 -9.30 2.39 -5.20
N SER A 80 -10.56 2.84 -5.16
CA SER A 80 -10.99 4.02 -5.91
C SER A 80 -10.34 5.29 -5.31
N PRO A 81 -10.25 6.40 -6.06
CA PRO A 81 -9.75 7.66 -5.51
C PRO A 81 -10.47 8.06 -4.22
N ALA A 82 -11.81 8.02 -4.20
CA ALA A 82 -12.61 8.34 -3.01
C ALA A 82 -12.35 7.39 -1.82
N GLN A 83 -12.12 6.09 -2.07
CA GLN A 83 -11.77 5.14 -1.01
C GLN A 83 -10.37 5.42 -0.44
N ARG A 84 -9.41 5.74 -1.32
CA ARG A 84 -8.05 6.11 -0.90
C ARG A 84 -8.09 7.37 -0.06
N ASP A 85 -8.76 8.43 -0.52
CA ASP A 85 -8.87 9.69 0.20
C ASP A 85 -9.52 9.48 1.57
N TYR A 86 -10.59 8.68 1.63
CA TYR A 86 -11.21 8.29 2.89
C TYR A 86 -10.19 7.61 3.82
N LEU A 87 -9.49 6.58 3.35
CA LEU A 87 -8.56 5.77 4.16
C LEU A 87 -7.31 6.54 4.62
N GLN A 88 -6.85 7.52 3.83
CA GLN A 88 -5.70 8.37 4.18
C GLN A 88 -5.94 9.20 5.45
N HIS A 89 -7.18 9.44 5.87
CA HIS A 89 -7.46 10.13 7.14
C HIS A 89 -6.97 9.36 8.39
N TRP A 90 -6.77 8.04 8.29
CA TRP A 90 -6.23 7.21 9.39
C TRP A 90 -4.76 6.85 9.22
N THR A 91 -4.13 7.31 8.15
CA THR A 91 -2.67 7.24 8.02
C THR A 91 -2.12 8.42 8.81
N ARG A 92 -1.53 8.13 9.97
CA ARG A 92 -0.94 9.14 10.85
C ARG A 92 0.32 9.74 10.24
#